data_AF-A0A2U1K8S7-F1
#
_entry.id   AF-A0A2U1K8S7-F1
#
_cell.length_a   1.000
_cell.length_b   1.000
_cell.length_c   1.000
_cell.angle_alpha   90.00
_cell.angle_beta   90.00
_cell.angle_gamma   90.00
#
_symmetry.space_group_name_H-M   'P 1'
#
loop_
_entity.id
_entity.type
_entity.pdbx_description
1 polymer ?
#
loop_
_entity_poly.entity_id
_entity_poly.type
_entity_poly.pdbx_seq_one_letter_code
_entity_poly.pdbx_strand_id
1 'polypeptide(L)'
;MASKILGEANYNHYEVSSYSKDGFECKHNYTYWINKPFYAFGLGSARYINGTRYSRPKKLKDYTNHVQNLEAGLVDWGQDDDEVDEPEMAMDIVMLSLRTSKGLDLKSFIEDFESEVAVELCKVYEPYMKSGHVLFLDDQRRELRKMSLVL
;
A
#
# COMPACT_ATOMS: atom_id res chain seq x y z
N MET A 1 -11.16 -0.99 23.53
CA MET A 1 -11.06 -2.23 24.33
C MET A 1 -10.00 -3.17 23.78
N ALA A 2 -10.07 -3.58 22.50
CA ALA A 2 -9.08 -4.46 21.87
C ALA A 2 -7.63 -3.94 21.93
N SER A 3 -7.39 -2.69 21.50
CA SER A 3 -6.03 -2.11 21.47
C SER A 3 -5.34 -2.10 22.83
N LYS A 4 -6.09 -1.80 23.90
CA LYS A 4 -5.58 -1.80 25.27
C LYS A 4 -5.18 -3.21 25.71
N ILE A 5 -6.09 -4.17 25.58
CA ILE A 5 -5.88 -5.56 26.02
C ILE A 5 -4.71 -6.19 25.26
N LEU A 6 -4.67 -6.01 23.95
CA LEU A 6 -3.62 -6.59 23.10
C LEU A 6 -2.27 -5.91 23.32
N GLY A 7 -2.26 -4.59 23.49
CA GLY A 7 -1.05 -3.85 23.85
C GLY A 7 -0.48 -4.29 25.21
N GLU A 8 -1.31 -4.44 26.24
CA GLU A 8 -0.92 -4.97 27.56
C GLU A 8 -0.38 -6.42 27.48
N ALA A 9 -0.80 -7.17 26.46
CA ALA A 9 -0.31 -8.52 26.18
C ALA A 9 0.90 -8.56 25.22
N ASN A 10 1.54 -7.42 24.94
CA ASN A 10 2.68 -7.26 24.02
C ASN A 10 2.38 -7.63 22.57
N TYR A 11 1.19 -7.31 22.08
CA TYR A 11 0.87 -7.33 20.66
C TYR A 11 0.93 -5.93 20.09
N ASN A 12 1.62 -5.79 18.97
CA ASN A 12 1.79 -4.55 18.24
C ASN A 12 0.67 -4.37 17.23
N HIS A 13 0.02 -3.20 17.22
CA HIS A 13 -0.97 -2.83 16.20
C HIS A 13 -0.24 -2.46 14.90
N TYR A 14 0.28 -3.45 14.19
CA TYR A 14 1.18 -3.24 13.06
C TYR A 14 0.45 -2.74 11.80
N GLU A 15 -0.86 -3.00 11.69
CA GLU A 15 -1.73 -2.52 10.62
C GLU A 15 -3.16 -2.27 11.11
N VAL A 16 -3.93 -1.48 10.36
CA VAL A 16 -5.25 -0.94 10.71
C VAL A 16 -6.19 -1.96 11.37
N SER A 17 -6.21 -3.21 10.90
CA SER A 17 -7.14 -4.24 11.37
C SER A 17 -6.53 -5.39 12.18
N SER A 18 -5.22 -5.39 12.47
CA SER A 18 -4.56 -6.57 13.04
C SER A 18 -3.41 -6.25 13.98
N TYR A 19 -3.22 -7.18 14.90
CA TYR A 19 -2.22 -7.14 15.95
C TYR A 19 -1.37 -8.41 15.86
N SER A 20 -0.07 -8.30 16.07
CA SER A 20 0.82 -9.45 16.15
C SER A 20 1.93 -9.23 17.16
N LYS A 21 2.56 -10.30 17.60
CA LYS A 21 3.90 -10.20 18.21
C LYS A 21 4.91 -9.90 17.11
N ASP A 22 6.05 -9.34 17.50
CA ASP A 22 7.15 -9.08 16.56
C ASP A 22 7.57 -10.35 15.82
N GLY A 23 7.67 -10.26 14.50
CA GLY A 23 8.05 -11.38 13.62
C GLY A 23 6.89 -12.32 13.26
N PHE A 24 5.69 -12.07 13.78
CA PHE A 24 4.47 -12.82 13.46
C PHE A 24 3.45 -12.00 12.65
N GLU A 25 3.90 -10.92 12.02
CA GLU A 25 3.07 -10.12 11.12
C GLU A 25 2.61 -10.98 9.94
N CYS A 26 1.35 -10.84 9.52
CA CYS A 26 0.84 -11.54 8.35
C CYS A 26 1.56 -11.05 7.09
N LYS A 27 2.47 -11.87 6.55
CA LYS A 27 3.25 -11.54 5.34
C LYS A 27 2.38 -11.21 4.15
N HIS A 28 1.27 -11.93 3.97
CA HIS A 28 0.34 -11.73 2.84
C HIS A 28 -0.26 -10.33 2.87
N ASN A 29 -0.93 -9.96 3.96
CA ASN A 29 -1.55 -8.64 4.09
C ASN A 29 -0.50 -7.54 4.09
N TYR A 30 0.62 -7.76 4.79
CA TYR A 30 1.67 -6.75 4.89
C TYR A 30 2.28 -6.43 3.52
N THR A 31 2.47 -7.44 2.65
CA THR A 31 2.94 -7.25 1.27
C THR A 31 2.04 -6.29 0.49
N TYR A 32 0.72 -6.40 0.65
CA TYR A 32 -0.23 -5.48 0.02
C TYR A 32 -0.11 -4.06 0.58
N TRP A 33 0.01 -3.92 1.90
CA TRP A 33 0.05 -2.61 2.56
C TRP A 33 1.34 -1.83 2.32
N ILE A 34 2.45 -2.52 2.04
CA ILE A 34 3.71 -1.89 1.63
C ILE A 34 3.86 -1.79 0.10
N ASN A 35 2.74 -1.93 -0.63
CA ASN A 35 2.64 -1.81 -2.08
C ASN A 35 3.69 -2.65 -2.86
N LYS A 36 4.00 -3.86 -2.36
CA LYS A 36 4.94 -4.75 -3.06
C LYS A 36 4.25 -5.52 -4.17
N PRO A 37 4.95 -5.83 -5.28
CA PRO A 37 4.43 -6.69 -6.33
C PRO A 37 4.01 -8.07 -5.82
N PHE A 38 2.91 -8.60 -6.35
CA PHE A 38 2.43 -9.94 -6.04
C PHE A 38 1.65 -10.55 -7.21
N TYR A 39 1.79 -11.88 -7.34
CA TYR A 39 0.96 -12.67 -8.23
C TYR A 39 -0.30 -13.17 -7.53
N ALA A 40 -1.36 -13.33 -8.31
CA ALA A 40 -2.59 -13.93 -7.83
C ALA A 40 -3.19 -14.86 -8.89
N PHE A 41 -3.83 -15.92 -8.39
CA PHE A 41 -4.35 -17.02 -9.19
C PHE A 41 -5.78 -17.33 -8.76
N GLY A 42 -6.56 -17.88 -9.69
CA GLY A 42 -7.93 -18.30 -9.42
C GLY A 42 -9.00 -17.29 -9.86
N LEU A 43 -10.24 -17.71 -9.70
CA LEU A 43 -11.45 -16.94 -10.00
C LEU A 43 -11.43 -15.60 -9.24
N GLY A 44 -11.59 -14.48 -9.96
CA GLY A 44 -11.69 -13.15 -9.36
C GLY A 44 -10.40 -12.60 -8.72
N SER A 45 -9.26 -13.27 -8.89
CA SER A 45 -7.99 -12.81 -8.33
C SER A 45 -7.49 -11.53 -9.03
N ALA A 46 -6.87 -10.63 -8.29
CA ALA A 46 -6.15 -9.49 -8.85
C ALA A 46 -4.65 -9.63 -8.57
N ARG A 47 -3.79 -9.50 -9.58
CA ARG A 47 -2.34 -9.38 -9.41
C ARG A 47 -1.93 -7.91 -9.47
N TYR A 48 -0.79 -7.58 -8.86
CA TYR A 48 -0.18 -6.25 -8.94
C TYR A 48 1.31 -6.40 -9.26
N ILE A 49 1.75 -5.94 -10.41
CA ILE A 49 3.15 -6.02 -10.86
C ILE A 49 3.50 -4.70 -11.54
N ASN A 50 4.65 -4.12 -11.21
CA ASN A 50 5.18 -2.90 -11.85
C ASN A 50 4.18 -1.73 -11.95
N GLY A 51 3.36 -1.49 -10.92
CA GLY A 51 2.35 -0.43 -10.96
C GLY A 51 1.02 -0.82 -11.59
N THR A 52 0.95 -1.95 -12.28
CA THR A 52 -0.24 -2.37 -13.02
C THR A 52 -1.04 -3.41 -12.25
N ARG A 53 -2.36 -3.21 -12.16
CA ARG A 53 -3.30 -4.17 -11.58
C ARG A 53 -4.04 -4.93 -12.66
N TYR A 54 -3.97 -6.24 -12.60
CA TYR A 54 -4.70 -7.10 -13.52
C TYR A 54 -5.65 -8.02 -12.76
N SER A 55 -6.95 -7.86 -13.01
CA SER A 55 -8.01 -8.65 -12.39
C SER A 55 -8.55 -9.74 -13.32
N ARG A 56 -8.72 -10.94 -12.77
CA ARG A 56 -9.34 -12.06 -13.48
C ARG A 56 -10.87 -11.97 -13.37
N PRO A 57 -11.61 -12.57 -14.32
CA PRO A 57 -13.07 -12.60 -14.26
C PRO A 57 -13.58 -13.16 -12.92
N LYS A 58 -14.64 -12.54 -12.38
CA LYS A 58 -15.22 -12.93 -11.08
C LYS A 58 -16.31 -13.99 -11.18
N LYS A 59 -16.90 -14.16 -12.38
CA LYS A 59 -17.95 -15.17 -12.63
C LYS A 59 -17.32 -16.44 -13.14
N LEU A 60 -17.77 -17.58 -12.61
CA LEU A 60 -17.19 -18.90 -12.93
C LEU A 60 -17.18 -19.16 -14.44
N LYS A 61 -18.30 -18.90 -15.14
CA LYS A 61 -18.38 -19.09 -16.60
C LYS A 61 -17.32 -18.28 -17.35
N ASP A 62 -17.18 -17.02 -17.02
CA ASP A 62 -16.24 -16.11 -17.69
C ASP A 62 -14.79 -16.50 -17.38
N TYR A 63 -14.52 -16.94 -16.15
CA TYR A 63 -13.21 -17.42 -15.75
C TYR A 63 -12.83 -18.75 -16.41
N THR A 64 -13.77 -19.68 -16.53
CA THR A 64 -13.54 -20.93 -17.27
C THR A 64 -13.20 -20.65 -18.72
N ASN A 65 -13.95 -19.75 -19.38
CA ASN A 65 -13.64 -19.32 -20.75
C ASN A 65 -12.26 -18.63 -20.83
N HIS A 66 -11.93 -17.77 -19.86
CA HIS A 66 -10.63 -17.11 -19.77
C HIS A 66 -9.48 -18.12 -19.69
N VAL A 67 -9.61 -19.14 -18.84
CA VAL A 67 -8.60 -20.20 -18.70
C VAL A 67 -8.47 -21.01 -19.98
N GLN A 68 -9.57 -21.41 -20.61
CA GLN A 68 -9.55 -22.12 -21.90
C GLN A 68 -8.87 -21.29 -23.00
N ASN A 69 -9.14 -20.00 -23.05
CA ASN A 69 -8.50 -19.09 -24.01
C ASN A 69 -7.01 -18.91 -23.72
N LEU A 70 -6.60 -18.85 -22.44
CA LEU A 70 -5.18 -18.82 -22.06
C LEU A 70 -4.46 -20.09 -22.51
N GLU A 71 -5.03 -21.27 -22.26
CA GLU A 71 -4.47 -22.57 -22.66
C GLU A 71 -4.36 -22.70 -24.19
N ALA A 72 -5.31 -22.10 -24.93
CA ALA A 72 -5.30 -22.06 -26.38
C ALA A 72 -4.41 -20.94 -26.98
N GLY A 73 -3.77 -20.10 -26.15
CA GLY A 73 -2.96 -18.97 -26.61
C GLY A 73 -3.76 -17.84 -27.27
N LEU A 74 -5.06 -17.75 -27.00
CA LEU A 74 -5.97 -16.75 -27.58
C LEU A 74 -6.03 -15.44 -26.78
N VAL A 75 -5.54 -15.46 -25.54
CA VAL A 75 -5.38 -14.29 -24.67
C VAL A 75 -4.05 -14.38 -23.94
N ASP A 76 -3.48 -13.24 -23.58
CA ASP A 76 -2.27 -13.19 -22.75
C ASP A 76 -2.62 -13.19 -21.25
N TRP A 77 -1.62 -13.40 -20.39
CA TRP A 77 -1.68 -13.42 -18.93
C TRP A 77 -1.96 -12.04 -18.29
N GLY A 78 -2.44 -11.10 -19.10
CA GLY A 78 -2.40 -9.66 -18.90
C GLY A 78 -0.99 -9.18 -19.26
N GLN A 79 -0.83 -8.45 -20.35
CA GLN A 79 0.43 -7.76 -20.61
C GLN A 79 0.52 -6.55 -19.67
N ASP A 80 1.72 -6.26 -19.18
CA ASP A 80 2.00 -5.04 -18.42
C ASP A 80 2.29 -3.86 -19.39
N ASP A 81 1.63 -3.86 -20.56
CA ASP A 81 1.77 -2.85 -21.62
C ASP A 81 0.89 -1.61 -21.35
N ASP A 82 0.06 -1.66 -20.31
CA ASP A 82 -0.63 -0.47 -19.81
C ASP A 82 0.41 0.49 -19.22
N GLU A 83 0.46 1.71 -19.74
CA GLU A 83 1.30 2.77 -19.18
C GLU A 83 1.03 2.90 -17.68
N VAL A 84 2.12 2.93 -16.90
CA VAL A 84 2.04 3.14 -15.47
C VAL A 84 1.51 4.55 -15.22
N ASP A 85 0.33 4.64 -14.61
CA ASP A 85 -0.20 5.90 -14.11
C ASP A 85 0.55 6.26 -12.82
N GLU A 86 1.63 7.04 -12.96
CA GLU A 86 2.46 7.51 -11.85
C GLU A 86 1.63 8.22 -10.75
N PRO A 87 0.68 9.13 -11.07
CA PRO A 87 -0.25 9.67 -10.08
C PRO A 87 -1.06 8.61 -9.31
N GLU A 88 -1.60 7.59 -9.99
CA GLU A 88 -2.33 6.51 -9.33
C GLU A 88 -1.41 5.69 -8.41
N MET A 89 -0.19 5.39 -8.86
CA MET A 89 0.81 4.70 -8.05
C MET A 89 1.20 5.49 -6.80
N ALA A 90 1.43 6.80 -6.94
CA ALA A 90 1.74 7.68 -5.82
C ALA A 90 0.60 7.67 -4.79
N MET A 91 -0.65 7.77 -5.26
CA MET A 91 -1.83 7.73 -4.40
C MET A 91 -1.97 6.38 -3.68
N ASP A 92 -1.71 5.28 -4.37
CA ASP A 92 -1.70 3.94 -3.79
C ASP A 92 -0.67 3.80 -2.68
N ILE A 93 0.57 4.24 -2.90
CA ILE A 93 1.64 4.17 -1.90
C ILE A 93 1.26 4.96 -0.65
N VAL A 94 0.71 6.16 -0.81
CA VAL A 94 0.22 6.98 0.31
C VAL A 94 -0.92 6.26 1.04
N MET A 95 -1.95 5.82 0.31
CA MET A 95 -3.13 5.20 0.92
C MET A 95 -2.83 3.88 1.62
N LEU A 96 -1.99 3.02 1.02
CA LEU A 96 -1.63 1.72 1.55
C LEU A 96 -0.67 1.84 2.74
N SER A 97 0.30 2.75 2.67
CA SER A 97 1.27 2.94 3.76
C SER A 97 0.60 3.42 5.06
N LEU A 98 -0.42 4.29 4.95
CA LEU A 98 -1.23 4.76 6.09
C LEU A 98 -2.09 3.66 6.74
N ARG A 99 -2.25 2.49 6.10
CA ARG A 99 -2.87 1.31 6.72
C ARG A 99 -1.91 0.61 7.68
N THR A 100 -0.62 0.93 7.65
CA THR A 100 0.38 0.36 8.54
C THR A 100 0.73 1.34 9.65
N SER A 101 1.16 0.84 10.81
CA SER A 101 1.68 1.71 11.87
C SER A 101 3.00 2.38 11.50
N LYS A 102 3.70 1.89 10.46
CA LYS A 102 4.92 2.52 9.97
C LYS A 102 4.65 3.86 9.28
N GLY A 103 3.49 4.00 8.64
CA GLY A 103 3.13 5.17 7.85
C GLY A 103 3.89 5.24 6.53
N LEU A 104 3.84 6.40 5.89
CA LEU A 104 4.58 6.69 4.67
C LEU A 104 6.05 7.01 4.99
N ASP A 105 6.97 6.31 4.34
CA ASP A 105 8.39 6.73 4.30
C ASP A 105 8.52 7.85 3.26
N LEU A 106 8.55 9.09 3.74
CA LEU A 106 8.59 10.26 2.87
C LEU A 106 9.91 10.33 2.08
N LYS A 107 11.02 9.80 2.62
CA LYS A 107 12.30 9.83 1.93
C LYS A 107 12.27 8.91 0.71
N SER A 108 11.86 7.66 0.89
CA SER A 108 11.69 6.73 -0.25
C SER A 108 10.65 7.25 -1.24
N PHE A 109 9.57 7.88 -0.76
CA PHE A 109 8.57 8.48 -1.64
C PHE A 109 9.15 9.60 -2.53
N ILE A 110 10.05 10.44 -2.01
CA ILE A 110 10.74 11.49 -2.80
C ILE A 110 11.78 10.89 -3.76
N GLU A 111 12.35 9.73 -3.43
CA GLU A 111 13.26 9.02 -4.34
C GLU A 111 12.50 8.40 -5.53
N ASP A 112 11.26 7.94 -5.28
CA ASP A 112 10.41 7.29 -6.29
C ASP A 112 9.59 8.30 -7.14
N PHE A 113 9.31 9.51 -6.62
CA PHE A 113 8.48 10.54 -7.27
C PHE A 113 9.11 11.93 -7.23
N GLU A 114 8.69 12.82 -8.14
CA GLU A 114 9.16 14.21 -8.13
C GLU A 114 8.89 14.92 -6.79
N SER A 115 9.83 15.76 -6.38
CA SER A 115 9.79 16.48 -5.08
C SER A 115 8.51 17.30 -4.91
N GLU A 116 7.97 17.80 -6.01
CA GLU A 116 6.75 18.59 -6.13
C GLU A 116 5.52 17.81 -5.64
N VAL A 117 5.46 16.50 -5.90
CA VAL A 117 4.37 15.62 -5.43
C VAL A 117 4.42 15.51 -3.91
N ALA A 118 5.62 15.34 -3.35
CA ALA A 118 5.81 15.27 -1.90
C ALA A 118 5.48 16.61 -1.20
N VAL A 119 5.82 17.75 -1.82
CA VAL A 119 5.42 19.08 -1.34
C VAL A 119 3.91 19.19 -1.28
N GLU A 120 3.21 18.82 -2.36
CA GLU A 120 1.75 18.95 -2.44
C GLU A 120 1.06 18.02 -1.45
N LEU A 121 1.56 16.79 -1.30
CA LEU A 121 1.14 15.87 -0.26
C LEU A 121 1.26 16.52 1.13
N CYS A 122 2.42 17.09 1.46
CA CYS A 122 2.64 17.73 2.76
C CYS A 122 1.67 18.90 3.01
N LYS A 123 1.33 19.70 1.98
CA LYS A 123 0.33 20.76 2.10
C LYS A 123 -1.07 20.21 2.38
N VAL A 124 -1.49 19.17 1.64
CA VAL A 124 -2.79 18.52 1.84
C VAL A 124 -2.91 17.98 3.26
N TYR A 125 -1.83 17.43 3.82
CA TYR A 125 -1.83 16.85 5.16
C TYR A 125 -1.62 17.86 6.30
N GLU A 126 -1.22 19.11 6.02
CA GLU A 126 -0.95 20.13 7.03
C GLU A 126 -2.10 20.34 8.06
N PRO A 127 -3.40 20.40 7.67
CA PRO A 127 -4.49 20.53 8.64
C PRO A 127 -4.59 19.32 9.59
N TYR A 128 -4.27 18.13 9.08
CA TYR A 128 -4.29 16.89 9.86
C TYR A 128 -3.08 16.78 10.79
N MET A 129 -1.95 17.38 10.41
CA MET A 129 -0.80 17.55 11.28
C MET A 129 -1.09 18.54 12.41
N LYS A 130 -1.68 19.71 12.10
CA LYS A 130 -2.06 20.72 13.10
C LYS A 130 -3.07 20.19 14.12
N SER A 131 -3.94 19.28 13.70
CA SER A 131 -4.93 18.64 14.58
C SER A 131 -4.43 17.38 15.29
N GLY A 132 -3.20 16.92 14.99
CA GLY A 132 -2.61 15.71 15.60
C GLY A 132 -3.13 14.38 15.05
N HIS A 133 -3.89 14.40 13.95
CA HIS A 133 -4.34 13.17 13.26
C HIS A 133 -3.22 12.53 12.43
N VAL A 134 -2.29 13.34 11.93
CA VAL A 134 -1.08 12.88 11.25
C VAL A 134 0.14 13.35 12.01
N LEU A 135 1.05 12.41 12.27
CA LEU A 135 2.32 12.68 12.96
C LEU A 135 3.44 12.67 11.94
N PHE A 136 4.29 13.70 11.98
CA PHE A 136 5.53 13.72 11.22
C PHE A 136 6.65 13.20 12.12
N LEU A 137 7.37 12.17 11.67
CA LEU A 137 8.35 11.47 12.49
C LEU A 137 9.74 11.56 11.86
N ASP A 138 10.78 11.63 12.69
CA ASP A 138 12.15 11.44 12.24
C ASP A 138 12.51 9.96 12.05
N ASP A 139 13.74 9.67 11.62
CA ASP A 139 14.26 8.31 11.41
C ASP A 139 14.23 7.44 12.68
N GLN A 140 14.17 8.06 13.86
CA GLN A 140 14.06 7.38 15.16
C GLN A 140 12.60 7.27 15.63
N ARG A 141 11.64 7.59 14.76
CA ARG A 141 10.20 7.62 15.02
C ARG A 141 9.78 8.60 16.12
N ARG A 142 10.54 9.69 16.30
CA ARG A 142 10.21 10.78 17.22
C ARG A 142 9.43 11.85 16.49
N GLU A 143 8.37 12.35 17.14
CA GLU A 143 7.50 13.38 16.56
C GLU A 143 8.22 14.71 16.35
N LEU A 144 8.16 15.23 15.12
CA LEU A 144 8.66 16.53 14.72
C LEU A 144 7.53 17.55 14.78
N ARG A 145 7.56 18.43 15.79
CA ARG A 145 6.50 19.43 16.05
C ARG A 145 6.47 20.62 15.07
N LYS A 146 7.43 20.70 14.15
CA LYS A 146 7.47 21.70 13.08
C LYS A 146 7.95 21.03 11.80
N MET A 147 7.14 21.15 10.76
CA MET A 147 7.57 20.82 9.41
C MET A 147 8.40 22.00 8.90
N SER A 148 9.72 21.94 9.07
CA SER A 148 10.60 22.80 8.29
C SER A 148 10.55 22.25 6.87
N LEU A 149 9.76 22.85 5.98
CA LEU A 149 9.82 22.59 4.54
C LEU A 149 11.17 23.12 4.05
N VAL A 150 12.25 22.42 4.39
CA VAL A 150 13.53 22.49 3.70
C VAL A 150 13.60 21.15 2.97
N LEU A 151 12.87 21.09 1.86
CA LEU A 151 13.13 20.11 0.81
C LEU A 151 14.30 20.62 -0.02
#